data_AF-A0AAD8HP72-F1
#
_entry.id   AF-A0AAD8HP72-F1
#
_cell.length_a   1.000
_cell.length_b   1.000
_cell.length_c   1.000
_cell.angle_alpha   90.00
_cell.angle_beta   90.00
_cell.angle_gamma   90.00
#
_symmetry.space_group_name_H-M   'P 1'
#
loop_
_entity.id
_entity.type
_entity.pdbx_description
1 polymer ?
#
loop_
_entity_poly.entity_id
_entity_poly.type
_entity_poly.pdbx_seq_one_letter_code
_entity_poly.pdbx_strand_id
1 'polypeptide(L)'
;MPEEELIELKFRIYDGSDIGPFRYPPTSTVATLKDRLLAEWPKDKKITPKVANDVKLISSGKILENNKTVSQCKMSFGELGLITMHAVVQPSLAKAKTEKKIDEAPQKNCACSIM
;
A
#
# COMPACT_ATOMS: atom_id res chain seq x y z
N MET A 1 -6.90 18.42 25.98
CA MET A 1 -6.66 17.00 25.66
C MET A 1 -5.60 16.98 24.58
N PRO A 2 -4.55 16.15 24.64
CA PRO A 2 -3.58 16.11 23.54
C PRO A 2 -4.33 15.63 22.31
N GLU A 3 -4.46 16.50 21.32
CA GLU A 3 -4.93 16.12 20.00
C GLU A 3 -3.89 15.14 19.50
N GLU A 4 -4.21 13.85 19.51
CA GLU A 4 -3.33 12.84 18.94
C GLU A 4 -2.96 13.33 17.54
N GLU A 5 -1.67 13.49 17.27
CA GLU A 5 -1.17 14.04 16.01
C GLU A 5 -1.42 13.02 14.90
N LEU A 6 -2.69 12.92 14.47
CA LEU A 6 -3.16 11.93 13.53
C LEU A 6 -2.54 12.22 12.17
N ILE A 7 -2.06 11.16 11.54
CA ILE A 7 -1.44 11.21 10.23
C ILE A 7 -2.53 10.88 9.23
N GLU A 8 -2.78 11.80 8.30
CA GLU A 8 -3.70 11.58 7.20
C GLU A 8 -2.96 10.90 6.05
N LEU A 9 -3.53 9.80 5.54
CA LEU A 9 -2.92 9.02 4.47
C LEU A 9 -3.96 8.43 3.53
N LYS A 10 -3.56 8.24 2.27
CA LYS A 10 -4.34 7.61 1.22
C LYS A 10 -3.51 6.57 0.47
N PHE A 11 -4.20 5.61 -0.14
CA PHE A 11 -3.57 4.50 -0.83
C PHE A 11 -3.82 4.57 -2.32
N ARG A 12 -2.77 4.77 -3.11
CA ARG A 12 -2.84 4.73 -4.57
C ARG A 12 -2.76 3.29 -5.06
N ILE A 13 -3.74 2.84 -5.83
CA ILE A 13 -3.76 1.49 -6.40
C ILE A 13 -3.33 1.49 -7.88
N TYR A 14 -3.25 0.30 -8.49
CA TYR A 14 -2.65 0.05 -9.81
C TYR A 14 -3.24 0.87 -10.97
N ASP A 15 -4.47 1.37 -10.85
CA ASP A 15 -5.15 2.16 -11.89
C ASP A 15 -5.02 3.68 -11.67
N GLY A 16 -4.22 4.08 -10.68
CA GLY A 16 -4.01 5.49 -10.32
C GLY A 16 -5.08 6.08 -9.41
N SER A 17 -6.16 5.35 -9.12
CA SER A 17 -7.16 5.79 -8.14
C SER A 17 -6.63 5.67 -6.71
N ASP A 18 -7.20 6.48 -5.81
CA ASP A 18 -6.83 6.53 -4.40
C ASP A 18 -7.96 5.97 -3.52
N ILE A 19 -7.62 5.20 -2.49
CA ILE A 19 -8.52 4.74 -1.43
C ILE A 19 -8.22 5.55 -0.16
N GLY A 20 -9.25 6.12 0.45
CA GLY A 20 -9.13 7.07 1.58
C GLY A 20 -9.58 8.48 1.19
N PRO A 21 -9.15 9.54 1.91
CA PRO A 21 -8.11 9.53 2.96
C PRO A 21 -8.57 8.91 4.28
N PHE A 22 -7.61 8.45 5.07
CA PHE A 22 -7.80 7.89 6.41
C PHE A 22 -6.86 8.56 7.40
N ARG A 23 -7.28 8.64 8.67
CA ARG A 23 -6.49 9.18 9.76
C ARG A 23 -6.02 8.05 10.67
N TYR A 24 -4.72 8.01 10.94
CA TYR A 24 -4.11 7.00 11.80
C TYR A 24 -3.24 7.65 12.88
N PRO A 25 -3.25 7.14 14.11
CA PRO A 25 -2.25 7.54 15.09
C PRO A 25 -0.85 7.13 14.62
N PRO A 26 0.20 7.89 14.96
CA PRO A 26 1.57 7.60 14.54
C PRO A 26 2.08 6.21 14.96
N THR A 27 1.49 5.64 16.01
CA THR A 27 1.77 4.30 16.55
C THR A 27 1.12 3.16 15.76
N SER A 28 0.20 3.46 14.83
CA SER A 28 -0.44 2.44 13.99
C SER A 28 0.59 1.66 13.20
N THR A 29 0.40 0.36 13.08
CA THR A 29 1.33 -0.49 12.32
C THR A 29 0.95 -0.58 10.85
N VAL A 30 1.92 -0.91 10.01
CA VAL A 30 1.70 -1.21 8.59
C VAL A 30 0.73 -2.40 8.41
N ALA A 31 0.74 -3.38 9.33
CA ALA A 31 -0.25 -4.46 9.32
C ALA A 31 -1.68 -3.90 9.41
N THR A 32 -1.93 -2.99 10.36
CA THR A 32 -3.23 -2.32 10.53
C THR A 32 -3.65 -1.54 9.28
N LEU A 33 -2.70 -0.89 8.59
CA LEU A 33 -2.98 -0.22 7.31
C LEU A 33 -3.45 -1.22 6.24
N LYS A 34 -2.77 -2.37 6.13
CA LYS A 34 -3.11 -3.42 5.14
C LYS A 34 -4.46 -4.05 5.43
N ASP A 35 -4.80 -4.31 6.68
CA ASP A 35 -6.11 -4.84 7.07
C ASP A 35 -7.23 -3.88 6.70
N ARG A 36 -7.05 -2.58 6.97
CA ARG A 36 -8.02 -1.56 6.58
C ARG A 36 -8.17 -1.44 5.07
N LEU A 37 -7.06 -1.49 4.36
CA LEU A 37 -7.05 -1.45 2.90
C LEU A 37 -7.72 -2.67 2.27
N LEU A 38 -7.59 -3.86 2.87
CA LEU A 38 -8.31 -5.06 2.48
C LEU A 38 -9.84 -4.89 2.64
N ALA A 39 -10.27 -4.30 3.75
CA ALA A 39 -11.69 -4.07 4.04
C ALA A 39 -12.33 -3.01 3.12
N GLU A 40 -11.60 -1.93 2.86
CA GLU A 40 -12.06 -0.79 2.06
C GLU A 40 -11.73 -0.93 0.56
N TRP A 41 -11.30 -2.12 0.13
CA TRP A 41 -10.92 -2.34 -1.26
C TRP A 41 -12.14 -2.19 -2.19
N PRO A 42 -12.08 -1.38 -3.25
CA PRO A 42 -13.23 -1.16 -4.13
C PRO A 42 -13.60 -2.46 -4.85
N LYS A 43 -14.89 -2.80 -4.84
CA LYS A 43 -15.40 -4.09 -5.36
C LYS A 43 -15.34 -4.20 -6.88
N ASP A 44 -15.19 -3.07 -7.56
CA ASP A 44 -15.24 -2.93 -9.02
C ASP A 44 -13.83 -3.06 -9.65
N LYS A 45 -12.80 -3.35 -8.85
CA LYS A 45 -11.42 -3.53 -9.33
C LYS A 45 -11.19 -4.94 -9.82
N LYS A 46 -10.45 -5.06 -10.93
CA LYS A 46 -10.06 -6.36 -11.53
C LYS A 46 -9.09 -7.14 -10.66
N ILE A 47 -8.21 -6.42 -9.95
CA ILE A 47 -7.21 -7.01 -9.06
C ILE A 47 -7.62 -6.67 -7.62
N THR A 48 -7.92 -7.71 -6.85
CA THR A 48 -8.42 -7.60 -5.48
C THR A 48 -7.60 -8.50 -4.56
N PRO A 49 -7.05 -7.97 -3.45
CA PRO A 49 -6.32 -8.78 -2.49
C PRO A 49 -7.27 -9.74 -1.78
N LYS A 50 -6.82 -10.99 -1.52
CA LYS A 50 -7.61 -11.97 -0.76
C LYS A 50 -7.33 -11.89 0.73
N VAL A 51 -6.08 -11.59 1.08
CA VAL A 51 -5.61 -11.41 2.45
C VAL A 51 -4.70 -10.19 2.54
N ALA A 52 -4.53 -9.63 3.74
CA ALA A 52 -3.69 -8.45 3.96
C ALA A 52 -2.24 -8.65 3.52
N ASN A 53 -1.73 -9.89 3.60
CA ASN A 53 -0.38 -10.25 3.14
C ASN A 53 -0.20 -10.23 1.63
N ASP A 54 -1.28 -10.27 0.85
CA ASP A 54 -1.20 -10.08 -0.60
C ASP A 54 -0.97 -8.61 -0.95
N VAL A 55 -1.05 -7.68 0.02
CA VAL A 55 -0.80 -6.26 -0.20
C VAL A 55 0.61 -5.87 0.23
N LYS A 56 1.33 -5.22 -0.68
CA LYS A 56 2.58 -4.51 -0.40
C LYS A 56 2.30 -3.01 -0.38
N LEU A 57 2.63 -2.37 0.73
CA LEU A 57 2.60 -0.92 0.85
C LEU A 57 3.98 -0.38 0.53
N ILE A 58 4.03 0.64 -0.32
CA ILE A 58 5.26 1.28 -0.77
C ILE A 58 5.14 2.76 -0.45
N SER A 59 6.12 3.30 0.27
CA SER A 59 6.27 4.74 0.51
C SER A 59 7.67 5.17 0.11
N SER A 60 7.80 6.26 -0.64
CA SER A 60 9.08 6.82 -1.08
C SER A 60 10.04 5.78 -1.69
N GLY A 61 9.51 4.88 -2.52
CA GLY A 61 10.28 3.82 -3.18
C GLY A 61 10.68 2.63 -2.29
N LYS A 62 10.28 2.60 -1.01
CA LYS A 62 10.55 1.49 -0.09
C LYS A 62 9.29 0.68 0.22
N ILE A 63 9.40 -0.64 0.17
CA ILE A 63 8.36 -1.55 0.65
C ILE A 63 8.36 -1.49 2.18
N LEU A 64 7.18 -1.31 2.76
CA LEU A 64 6.98 -1.19 4.20
C LEU A 64 6.76 -2.57 4.83
N GLU A 65 7.41 -2.77 5.98
CA GLU A 65 7.34 -4.01 6.78
C GLU A 65 6.19 -3.93 7.79
N ASN A 66 5.50 -5.05 8.03
CA ASN A 66 4.26 -5.10 8.82
C ASN A 66 4.42 -4.58 10.26
N ASN A 67 5.60 -4.75 10.86
CA ASN A 67 5.93 -4.37 12.23
C ASN A 67 6.33 -2.89 12.38
N LYS A 68 6.52 -2.16 11.29
CA LYS A 68 6.83 -0.72 11.34
C LYS A 68 5.57 0.09 11.64
N THR A 69 5.76 1.21 12.31
CA THR A 69 4.69 2.16 12.62
C THR A 69 4.58 3.25 11.56
N VAL A 70 3.43 3.93 11.48
CA VAL A 70 3.23 5.06 10.54
C VAL A 70 4.28 6.15 10.77
N SER A 71 4.63 6.45 12.03
CA SER A 71 5.70 7.40 12.35
C SER A 71 7.05 7.03 11.76
N GLN A 72 7.37 5.74 11.69
CA GLN A 72 8.62 5.23 11.09
C GLN A 72 8.55 5.16 9.56
N CYS A 73 7.35 5.21 9.00
CA CYS A 73 7.13 5.23 7.55
C CYS A 73 7.08 6.66 6.98
N LYS A 74 6.86 7.67 7.83
CA LYS A 74 6.99 9.09 7.48
C LYS A 74 8.45 9.43 7.16
N MET A 75 8.67 10.16 6.09
CA MET A 75 9.98 10.70 5.73
C MET A 75 10.25 12.03 6.46
N SER A 76 11.52 12.33 6.70
CA SER A 76 11.98 13.53 7.42
C SER A 76 11.82 14.84 6.64
N PHE A 77 11.40 14.80 5.38
CA PHE A 77 11.40 15.98 4.50
C PHE A 77 10.13 16.04 3.63
N GLY A 78 9.35 17.11 3.79
CA GLY A 78 8.36 17.57 2.80
C GLY A 78 6.91 17.08 2.94
N GLU A 79 6.61 16.09 3.78
CA GLU A 79 5.26 15.51 3.85
C GLU A 79 4.42 16.10 5.00
N LEU A 80 4.21 17.42 4.94
CA LEU A 80 3.30 18.15 5.84
C LEU A 80 1.87 18.10 5.27
N GLY A 81 1.10 17.08 5.68
CA GLY A 81 -0.33 17.00 5.35
C GLY A 81 -0.81 15.58 5.08
N LEU A 82 -0.93 15.23 3.79
CA LEU A 82 -1.51 13.96 3.32
C LEU A 82 -0.44 13.06 2.70
N ILE A 83 -0.20 11.92 3.32
CA ILE A 83 0.74 10.90 2.82
C ILE A 83 0.05 10.08 1.73
N THR A 84 0.74 9.86 0.61
CA THR A 84 0.26 8.94 -0.43
C THR A 84 1.14 7.69 -0.47
N MET A 85 0.60 6.55 -0.04
CA MET A 85 1.27 5.26 -0.13
C MET A 85 0.79 4.50 -1.36
N HIS A 86 1.68 3.84 -2.08
CA HIS A 86 1.30 2.96 -3.18
C HIS A 86 0.95 1.58 -2.62
N ALA A 87 -0.22 1.07 -3.02
CA ALA A 87 -0.73 -0.23 -2.66
C ALA A 87 -0.67 -1.17 -3.87
N VAL A 88 0.16 -2.20 -3.77
CA VAL A 88 0.34 -3.20 -4.82
C VAL A 88 -0.18 -4.55 -4.33
N VAL A 89 -1.09 -5.14 -5.09
CA VAL A 89 -1.58 -6.50 -4.84
C VAL A 89 -0.63 -7.49 -5.51
N GLN A 90 0.12 -8.22 -4.69
CA GLN A 90 0.96 -9.33 -5.12
C GLN A 90 0.54 -10.59 -4.34
N PRO A 91 -0.25 -11.49 -4.96
CA PRO A 91 -0.67 -12.74 -4.33
C PRO A 91 0.53 -13.53 -3.82
N SER A 92 0.48 -13.93 -2.55
CA SER A 92 1.51 -14.80 -1.99
C SER A 92 1.45 -16.19 -2.65
N LEU A 93 2.57 -16.65 -3.21
CA LEU A 93 2.68 -17.93 -3.94
C LEU A 93 2.40 -19.17 -3.05
N ALA A 94 2.25 -18.99 -1.74
CA ALA A 94 2.11 -20.06 -0.75
C ALA A 94 0.78 -20.85 -0.82
N LYS A 95 -0.18 -20.47 -1.68
CA LYS A 95 -1.41 -21.26 -1.94
C LYS A 95 -1.66 -21.50 -3.43
N ALA A 96 -0.62 -21.69 -4.23
CA ALA A 96 -0.76 -22.25 -5.58
C ALA A 96 -0.86 -23.79 -5.54
N LYS A 97 -1.92 -24.32 -4.92
CA LYS A 97 -2.56 -25.54 -5.42
C LYS A 97 -3.98 -25.18 -5.79
N THR A 98 -4.26 -25.37 -7.07
CA THR A 98 -5.57 -25.27 -7.75
C THR A 98 -5.86 -23.90 -8.40
N GLU A 99 -5.35 -23.81 -9.64
CA GLU A 99 -6.04 -23.26 -10.82
C GLU A 99 -6.37 -21.76 -10.86
N LYS A 100 -5.49 -20.96 -11.48
CA LYS A 100 -5.60 -20.51 -12.89
C LYS A 100 -4.49 -19.49 -13.18
N LYS A 101 -3.81 -19.70 -14.32
CA LYS A 101 -2.77 -18.84 -14.87
C LYS A 101 -3.23 -17.37 -14.91
N ILE A 102 -2.42 -16.46 -14.35
CA ILE A 102 -2.40 -15.08 -14.82
C ILE A 102 -1.12 -14.96 -15.64
N ASP A 103 -1.36 -14.68 -16.91
CA ASP A 103 -0.41 -14.39 -17.97
C ASP A 103 0.74 -13.50 -17.50
N GLU A 104 1.98 -13.92 -17.79
CA GLU A 104 3.19 -13.14 -17.58
C GLU A 104 3.07 -11.81 -18.35
N ALA A 105 2.80 -10.73 -17.65
CA ALA A 105 3.05 -9.41 -18.20
C ALA A 105 4.56 -9.29 -18.46
N PRO A 106 5.01 -8.96 -19.68
CA PRO A 106 6.43 -8.86 -19.98
C PRO A 106 7.04 -7.79 -19.08
N GLN A 107 8.10 -8.19 -18.36
CA GLN A 107 8.92 -7.32 -17.53
C GLN A 107 9.52 -6.21 -18.40
N LYS A 108 8.80 -5.09 -18.52
CA LYS A 108 9.32 -3.89 -19.18
C LYS A 108 10.22 -3.18 -18.17
N ASN A 109 11.52 -3.44 -18.26
CA ASN A 109 12.52 -2.56 -17.65
C ASN A 109 12.36 -1.17 -18.27
N CYS A 110 11.68 -0.27 -17.58
CA CYS A 110 11.69 1.16 -17.93
C CYS A 110 13.05 1.73 -17.54
N ALA A 111 13.98 1.78 -18.49
CA ALA A 111 15.23 2.53 -18.34
C ALA A 111 14.93 4.02 -18.58
N CYS A 112 14.70 4.77 -17.50
CA CYS A 112 14.71 6.23 -17.58
C CYS A 112 16.17 6.70 -17.70
N SER A 113 16.59 7.06 -18.91
CA SER A 113 17.84 7.83 -19.11
C SER A 113 17.47 9.31 -19.15
N ILE A 114 18.18 10.12 -18.38
CA ILE A 114 18.11 11.58 -18.46
C ILE A 114 19.02 11.99 -19.62
N MET A 115 18.48 12.67 -20.62
CA MET A 115 19.23 13.30 -21.71
C MET A 115 19.34 14.81 -21.46
#